data_AF-A0A8K0VZG9-F1
#
_entry.id   AF-A0A8K0VZG9-F1
#
_cell.length_a   1.000
_cell.length_b   1.000
_cell.length_c   1.000
_cell.angle_alpha   90.00
_cell.angle_beta   90.00
_cell.angle_gamma   90.00
#
_symmetry.space_group_name_H-M   'P 1'
#
loop_
_entity.id
_entity.type
_entity.pdbx_description
1 polymer ?
#
loop_
_entity_poly.entity_id
_entity_poly.type
_entity_poly.pdbx_seq_one_letter_code
_entity_poly.pdbx_strand_id
1 'polypeptide(L)'
;MTTFSEPNPLATSTSKVQRICDFWQTLQQPFPSVKRVALSADVAQLLGGTLPDDFRLLAEGSPTSITTYVSFLALDTFHTYRCSRQLWQPTRKQGGKELEWNNMNQGWTPKVIFLPVRTFHGPAGRFYHARYKNDRHYQQMQANRLIFAHATEAYYMPHPDLPHPCPVTGCNAQFSKPGQWAVHSAEMSYDGVLGSHPDTDFQRTFPQRSVLLKKERDRVFDELLSMQKWGEEGSKRRQDAEEAFVHQREHDPLYTHQKPPRECIMWRRYQTFLSRGVVI
;
A
#
# COMPACT_ATOMS: atom_id res chain seq x y z
N MET A 1 -28.24 28.30 -17.49
CA MET A 1 -28.15 27.21 -18.47
C MET A 1 -26.69 27.00 -18.82
N THR A 2 -26.05 26.08 -18.11
CA THR A 2 -24.64 25.72 -18.28
C THR A 2 -24.59 24.49 -19.19
N THR A 3 -24.11 24.68 -20.41
CA THR A 3 -23.89 23.60 -21.37
C THR A 3 -22.69 22.78 -20.90
N PHE A 4 -22.95 21.58 -20.37
CA PHE A 4 -21.91 20.58 -20.20
C PHE A 4 -21.49 20.10 -21.59
N SER A 5 -20.33 20.55 -22.06
CA SER A 5 -19.70 19.97 -23.25
C SER A 5 -19.34 18.53 -22.95
N GLU A 6 -19.88 17.60 -23.73
CA GLU A 6 -19.47 16.20 -23.68
C GLU A 6 -17.96 16.09 -23.97
N PRO A 7 -17.19 15.30 -23.19
CA PRO A 7 -15.77 15.13 -23.42
C PRO A 7 -15.54 14.41 -24.75
N ASN A 8 -14.81 15.06 -25.65
CA ASN A 8 -14.41 14.52 -26.95
C ASN A 8 -13.65 13.19 -26.77
N PRO A 9 -14.20 12.04 -27.17
CA PRO A 9 -13.61 10.72 -26.90
C PRO A 9 -12.26 10.52 -27.60
N LEU A 10 -11.98 11.25 -28.68
CA LEU A 10 -10.73 11.14 -29.43
C LEU A 10 -9.53 11.82 -28.74
N ALA A 11 -9.76 12.77 -27.83
CA ALA A 11 -8.69 13.38 -27.03
C ALA A 11 -8.20 12.47 -25.89
N THR A 12 -8.86 11.32 -25.66
CA THR A 12 -8.59 10.46 -24.50
C THR A 12 -7.60 9.32 -24.76
N SER A 13 -7.46 8.83 -26.01
CA SER A 13 -6.61 7.66 -26.29
C SER A 13 -5.13 8.02 -26.46
N THR A 14 -4.83 9.11 -27.19
CA THR A 14 -3.46 9.63 -27.35
C THR A 14 -2.85 10.03 -26.01
N SER A 15 -3.67 10.53 -25.06
CA SER A 15 -3.19 10.88 -23.73
C SER A 15 -2.85 9.64 -22.87
N LYS A 16 -3.56 8.52 -23.03
CA LYS A 16 -3.26 7.29 -22.27
C LYS A 16 -1.94 6.65 -22.70
N VAL A 17 -1.71 6.51 -24.01
CA VAL A 17 -0.45 5.94 -24.53
C VAL A 17 0.74 6.80 -24.11
N GLN A 18 0.63 8.13 -24.25
CA GLN A 18 1.68 9.05 -23.82
C GLN A 18 1.97 8.89 -22.32
N ARG A 19 0.95 8.77 -21.46
CA ARG A 19 1.13 8.58 -20.01
C ARG A 19 1.84 7.27 -19.66
N ILE A 20 1.59 6.21 -20.41
CA ILE A 20 2.28 4.93 -20.23
C ILE A 20 3.76 5.09 -20.61
N CYS A 21 4.04 5.75 -21.74
CA CYS A 21 5.41 6.06 -22.15
C CYS A 21 6.14 6.93 -21.11
N ASP A 22 5.49 8.01 -20.65
CA ASP A 22 6.03 8.93 -19.65
C ASP A 22 6.37 8.19 -18.34
N PHE A 23 5.49 7.29 -17.90
CA PHE A 23 5.72 6.47 -16.71
C PHE A 23 7.02 5.64 -16.84
N TRP A 24 7.16 4.90 -17.95
CA TRP A 24 8.33 4.04 -18.17
C TRP A 24 9.62 4.84 -18.34
N GLN A 25 9.57 5.98 -19.03
CA GLN A 25 10.70 6.89 -19.13
C GLN A 25 11.11 7.45 -17.76
N THR A 26 10.13 7.89 -16.96
CA THR A 26 10.34 8.40 -15.60
C THR A 26 10.94 7.33 -14.69
N LEU A 27 10.59 6.06 -14.88
CA LEU A 27 11.17 4.95 -14.12
C LEU A 27 12.60 4.64 -14.57
N GLN A 28 12.85 4.59 -15.87
CA GLN A 28 14.14 4.21 -16.42
C GLN A 28 15.23 5.27 -16.24
N GLN A 29 14.87 6.55 -16.18
CA GLN A 29 15.83 7.64 -15.96
C GLN A 29 16.65 7.45 -14.66
N PRO A 30 16.05 7.26 -13.47
CA PRO A 30 16.79 6.97 -12.25
C PRO A 30 17.25 5.51 -12.12
N PHE A 31 16.63 4.57 -12.83
CA PHE A 31 16.93 3.13 -12.72
C PHE A 31 17.21 2.49 -14.09
N PRO A 32 18.27 2.89 -14.80
CA PRO A 32 18.52 2.43 -16.18
C PRO A 32 18.80 0.92 -16.27
N SER A 33 19.26 0.31 -15.17
CA SER A 33 19.56 -1.12 -15.10
C SER A 33 18.36 -1.99 -14.72
N VAL A 34 17.16 -1.41 -14.52
CA VAL A 34 15.98 -2.20 -14.14
C VAL A 34 15.60 -3.16 -15.27
N LYS A 35 15.47 -4.45 -14.94
CA LYS A 35 15.07 -5.52 -15.89
C LYS A 35 13.74 -6.16 -15.57
N ARG A 36 13.28 -6.05 -14.32
CA ARG A 36 12.06 -6.67 -13.83
C ARG A 36 11.31 -5.68 -12.97
N VAL A 37 10.04 -5.44 -13.27
CA VAL A 37 9.19 -4.49 -12.55
C VAL A 37 7.89 -5.17 -12.18
N ALA A 38 7.53 -5.11 -10.90
CA ALA A 38 6.23 -5.58 -10.43
C ALA A 38 5.34 -4.36 -10.12
N LEU A 39 4.27 -4.19 -10.88
CA LEU A 39 3.25 -3.19 -10.65
C LEU A 39 2.31 -3.72 -9.57
N SER A 40 2.37 -3.14 -8.37
CA SER A 40 1.58 -3.60 -7.23
C SER A 40 0.37 -2.71 -6.98
N ALA A 41 -0.80 -3.32 -6.82
CA ALA A 41 -1.99 -2.71 -6.26
C ALA A 41 -2.30 -3.31 -4.89
N ASP A 42 -2.51 -2.45 -3.90
CA ASP A 42 -3.01 -2.88 -2.58
C ASP A 42 -4.54 -2.80 -2.50
N VAL A 43 -5.20 -2.61 -3.64
CA VAL A 43 -6.66 -2.69 -3.76
C VAL A 43 -7.03 -4.16 -3.88
N ALA A 44 -7.76 -4.64 -2.88
CA ALA A 44 -8.21 -6.01 -2.82
C ALA A 44 -9.37 -6.22 -3.81
N GLN A 45 -9.26 -7.24 -4.65
CA GLN A 45 -10.28 -7.66 -5.62
C GLN A 45 -10.83 -9.02 -5.23
N LEU A 46 -12.06 -9.34 -5.62
CA LEU A 46 -12.57 -10.69 -5.39
C LEU A 46 -11.72 -11.73 -6.12
N LEU A 47 -11.49 -12.89 -5.50
CA LEU A 47 -10.76 -14.00 -6.11
C LEU A 47 -11.44 -14.40 -7.44
N GLY A 48 -10.62 -14.54 -8.49
CA GLY A 48 -11.13 -14.79 -9.85
C GLY A 48 -11.51 -13.53 -10.63
N GLY A 49 -11.35 -12.34 -10.03
CA GLY A 49 -11.46 -11.08 -10.74
C GLY A 49 -10.45 -10.93 -11.88
N THR A 50 -10.83 -10.16 -12.90
CA THR A 50 -9.95 -9.81 -14.01
C THR A 50 -8.88 -8.80 -13.58
N LEU A 51 -7.71 -8.84 -14.22
CA LEU A 51 -6.68 -7.82 -14.01
C LEU A 51 -7.26 -6.41 -14.23
N PRO A 52 -7.00 -5.42 -13.35
CA PRO A 52 -7.43 -4.06 -13.60
C PRO A 52 -6.85 -3.52 -14.91
N ASP A 53 -7.71 -2.92 -15.73
CA ASP A 53 -7.34 -2.46 -17.08
C ASP A 53 -6.15 -1.50 -17.08
N ASP A 54 -6.07 -0.60 -16.12
CA ASP A 54 -4.96 0.36 -16.04
C ASP A 54 -3.61 -0.34 -15.83
N PHE A 55 -3.56 -1.39 -15.00
CA PHE A 55 -2.35 -2.16 -14.76
C PHE A 55 -1.99 -3.03 -15.96
N ARG A 56 -3.01 -3.59 -16.63
CA ARG A 56 -2.84 -4.31 -17.89
C ARG A 56 -2.18 -3.40 -18.92
N LEU A 57 -2.82 -2.28 -19.25
CA LEU A 57 -2.32 -1.33 -20.24
C LEU A 57 -0.89 -0.83 -19.91
N LEU A 58 -0.62 -0.53 -18.63
CA LEU A 58 0.71 -0.09 -18.20
C LEU A 58 1.78 -1.16 -18.44
N ALA A 59 1.48 -2.43 -18.13
CA ALA A 59 2.39 -3.54 -18.36
C ALA A 59 2.58 -3.88 -19.85
N GLU A 60 1.51 -3.80 -20.63
CA GLU A 60 1.55 -4.05 -22.09
C GLU A 60 2.38 -2.99 -22.82
N GLY A 61 2.35 -1.73 -22.35
CA GLY A 61 3.19 -0.65 -22.86
C GLY A 61 4.61 -0.60 -22.28
N SER A 62 5.05 -1.64 -21.55
CA SER A 62 6.41 -1.69 -21.01
C SER A 62 7.48 -1.82 -22.11
N PRO A 63 8.66 -1.21 -21.93
CA PRO A 63 9.79 -1.40 -22.83
C PRO A 63 10.14 -2.89 -22.97
N THR A 64 10.50 -3.33 -24.18
CA THR A 64 10.84 -4.74 -24.45
C THR A 64 12.03 -5.26 -23.63
N SER A 65 12.85 -4.36 -23.09
CA SER A 65 13.98 -4.67 -22.21
C SER A 65 13.59 -4.89 -20.74
N ILE A 66 12.33 -4.65 -20.37
CA ILE A 66 11.78 -4.81 -19.02
C ILE A 66 10.73 -5.92 -19.01
N THR A 67 10.94 -6.93 -18.17
CA THR A 67 9.90 -7.89 -17.84
C THR A 67 8.96 -7.30 -16.79
N THR A 68 7.70 -7.13 -17.14
CA THR A 68 6.69 -6.58 -16.23
C THR A 68 5.85 -7.69 -15.60
N TYR A 69 5.51 -7.51 -14.33
CA TYR A 69 4.55 -8.32 -13.59
C TYR A 69 3.48 -7.41 -13.02
N VAL A 70 2.29 -7.94 -12.81
CA VAL A 70 1.21 -7.24 -12.11
C VAL A 70 0.86 -8.04 -10.86
N SER A 71 0.86 -7.37 -9.72
CA SER A 71 0.53 -7.97 -8.44
C SER A 71 -0.62 -7.24 -7.77
N PHE A 72 -1.61 -7.98 -7.27
CA PHE A 72 -2.73 -7.41 -6.53
C PHE A 72 -3.19 -8.35 -5.42
N LEU A 73 -3.91 -7.81 -4.44
CA LEU A 73 -4.52 -8.60 -3.38
C LEU A 73 -5.85 -9.19 -3.88
N ALA A 74 -6.02 -10.50 -3.74
CA ALA A 74 -7.27 -11.20 -3.99
C ALA A 74 -7.92 -11.60 -2.66
N LEU A 75 -9.13 -11.11 -2.43
CA LEU A 75 -9.99 -11.48 -1.31
C LEU A 75 -10.60 -12.85 -1.55
N ASP A 76 -10.45 -13.73 -0.57
CA ASP A 76 -11.26 -14.93 -0.47
C ASP A 76 -12.72 -14.52 -0.24
N THR A 77 -13.62 -14.96 -1.12
CA THR A 77 -15.06 -14.61 -1.06
C THR A 77 -15.73 -15.08 0.23
N PHE A 78 -15.15 -16.06 0.92
CA PHE A 78 -15.71 -16.64 2.13
C PHE A 78 -15.11 -16.07 3.42
N HIS A 79 -13.98 -15.35 3.33
CA HIS A 79 -13.22 -14.91 4.49
C HIS A 79 -12.77 -13.45 4.27
N THR A 80 -13.45 -12.50 4.91
CA THR A 80 -13.25 -11.05 4.73
C THR A 80 -11.83 -10.60 5.02
N TYR A 81 -11.08 -11.36 5.82
CA TYR A 81 -9.71 -11.03 6.22
C TYR A 81 -8.64 -11.84 5.48
N ARG A 82 -9.05 -12.84 4.69
CA ARG A 82 -8.09 -13.67 3.95
C ARG A 82 -7.83 -13.04 2.58
N CYS A 83 -6.70 -12.37 2.50
CA CYS A 83 -6.15 -11.88 1.24
C CYS A 83 -5.02 -12.80 0.79
N SER A 84 -4.99 -13.15 -0.50
CA SER A 84 -3.83 -13.76 -1.14
C SER A 84 -3.29 -12.81 -2.18
N ARG A 85 -1.98 -12.60 -2.22
CA ARG A 85 -1.37 -11.77 -3.26
C ARG A 85 -1.23 -12.62 -4.52
N GLN A 86 -1.84 -12.16 -5.61
CA GLN A 86 -1.67 -12.77 -6.91
C GLN A 86 -0.55 -12.08 -7.68
N LEU A 87 0.18 -12.85 -8.50
CA LEU A 87 1.15 -12.34 -9.45
C LEU A 87 0.79 -12.81 -10.86
N TRP A 88 0.75 -11.88 -11.79
CA TRP A 88 0.43 -12.13 -13.18
C TRP A 88 1.55 -11.64 -14.07
N GLN A 89 1.84 -12.38 -15.14
CA GLN A 89 2.86 -12.01 -16.12
C GLN A 89 2.26 -12.03 -17.52
N PRO A 90 2.42 -10.94 -18.31
CA PRO A 90 2.09 -10.96 -19.72
C PRO A 90 3.14 -11.75 -20.50
N THR A 91 2.69 -12.65 -21.36
CA THR A 91 3.53 -13.44 -22.26
C THR A 91 3.02 -13.30 -23.69
N ARG A 92 3.93 -13.33 -24.68
CA ARG A 92 3.54 -13.28 -26.08
C ARG A 92 3.25 -14.68 -26.59
N LYS A 93 2.08 -14.89 -27.18
CA LYS A 93 1.79 -16.12 -27.91
C LYS A 93 2.73 -16.25 -29.11
N GLN A 94 3.15 -17.46 -29.45
CA GLN A 94 3.97 -17.71 -30.63
C GLN A 94 3.23 -17.21 -31.88
N GLY A 95 3.84 -16.24 -32.60
CA GLY A 95 3.28 -15.66 -33.82
C GLY A 95 2.14 -14.64 -33.64
N GLY A 96 1.74 -14.33 -32.41
CA GLY A 96 0.63 -13.41 -32.11
C GLY A 96 1.06 -12.00 -31.70
N LYS A 97 0.22 -11.00 -31.99
CA LYS A 97 0.30 -9.66 -31.37
C LYS A 97 -0.36 -9.61 -29.99
N GLU A 98 -1.20 -10.60 -29.68
CA GLU A 98 -1.97 -10.67 -28.43
C GLU A 98 -1.11 -11.20 -27.27
N LEU A 99 -1.31 -10.61 -26.08
CA LEU A 99 -0.66 -11.02 -24.85
C LEU A 99 -1.56 -11.98 -24.08
N GLU A 100 -0.95 -13.07 -23.60
CA GLU A 100 -1.57 -14.02 -22.69
C GLU A 100 -1.10 -13.74 -21.27
N TRP A 101 -2.06 -13.66 -20.34
CA TRP A 101 -1.81 -13.34 -18.94
C TRP A 101 -1.75 -14.62 -18.12
N ASN A 102 -0.55 -14.97 -17.67
CA ASN A 102 -0.33 -16.17 -16.87
C ASN A 102 -0.31 -15.83 -15.39
N ASN A 103 -1.07 -16.59 -14.61
CA ASN A 103 -1.01 -16.54 -13.16
C ASN A 103 0.21 -17.31 -12.66
N MET A 104 1.08 -16.63 -11.90
CA MET A 104 2.38 -17.12 -11.44
C MET A 104 2.37 -17.49 -9.96
N ASN A 105 1.22 -17.77 -9.36
CA ASN A 105 1.09 -17.96 -7.91
C ASN A 105 1.77 -19.22 -7.37
N GLN A 106 2.04 -20.22 -8.21
CA GLN A 106 2.71 -21.45 -7.76
C GLN A 106 4.21 -21.20 -7.55
N GLY A 107 4.67 -21.30 -6.29
CA GLY A 107 6.09 -21.26 -5.94
C GLY A 107 6.73 -19.86 -5.90
N TRP A 108 5.94 -18.79 -6.06
CA TRP A 108 6.48 -17.44 -6.00
C TRP A 108 6.78 -17.01 -4.56
N THR A 109 8.06 -16.77 -4.26
CA THR A 109 8.48 -16.04 -3.07
C THR A 109 8.94 -14.64 -3.49
N PRO A 110 8.18 -13.57 -3.16
CA PRO A 110 8.55 -12.22 -3.57
C PRO A 110 9.88 -11.79 -2.97
N LYS A 111 10.94 -11.75 -3.79
CA LYS A 111 12.12 -10.93 -3.53
C LYS A 111 11.91 -9.58 -4.21
N VAL A 112 11.24 -8.67 -3.50
CA VAL A 112 10.93 -7.33 -4.02
C VAL A 112 11.95 -6.34 -3.47
N ILE A 113 12.57 -5.59 -4.36
CA ILE A 113 13.37 -4.41 -4.01
C ILE A 113 12.46 -3.21 -4.20
N PHE A 114 12.11 -2.53 -3.10
CA PHE A 114 11.36 -1.30 -3.18
C PHE A 114 12.25 -0.19 -3.71
N LEU A 115 11.69 0.65 -4.58
CA LEU A 115 12.37 1.85 -5.03
C LEU A 115 12.65 2.76 -3.82
N PRO A 116 13.77 3.50 -3.81
CA PRO A 116 14.05 4.51 -2.81
C PRO A 116 12.85 5.45 -2.64
N VAL A 117 12.53 5.77 -1.39
CA VAL A 117 11.48 6.73 -1.08
C VAL A 117 11.88 8.07 -1.69
N ARG A 118 10.99 8.67 -2.48
CA ARG A 118 11.20 10.01 -3.03
C ARG A 118 11.43 10.97 -1.88
N THR A 119 12.57 11.66 -1.91
CA THR A 119 12.83 12.75 -0.98
C THR A 119 12.12 13.98 -1.51
N PHE A 120 11.21 14.50 -0.72
CA PHE A 120 10.52 15.74 -1.03
C PHE A 120 11.05 16.81 -0.08
N HIS A 121 11.47 17.95 -0.62
CA HIS A 121 11.92 19.10 0.18
C HIS A 121 10.74 20.02 0.53
N GLY A 122 10.97 21.10 1.27
CA GLY A 122 9.96 22.14 1.51
C GLY A 122 8.68 21.71 2.26
N PRO A 123 7.65 22.58 2.31
CA PRO A 123 6.41 22.32 3.03
C PRO A 123 5.66 21.09 2.52
N ALA A 124 5.54 20.94 1.18
CA ALA A 124 4.88 19.78 0.61
C ALA A 124 5.62 18.50 1.01
N GLY A 125 6.95 18.53 0.93
CA GLY A 125 7.76 17.37 1.25
C GLY A 125 7.76 16.93 2.69
N ARG A 126 7.75 17.88 3.62
CA ARG A 126 7.55 17.57 5.04
C ARG A 126 6.21 16.85 5.26
N PHE A 127 5.13 17.37 4.66
CA PHE A 127 3.81 16.74 4.75
C PHE A 127 3.81 15.31 4.19
N TYR A 128 4.39 15.08 3.01
CA TYR A 128 4.53 13.73 2.43
C TYR A 128 5.33 12.80 3.33
N HIS A 129 6.43 13.29 3.88
CA HIS A 129 7.31 12.48 4.72
C HIS A 129 6.61 12.04 6.01
N ALA A 130 5.90 12.95 6.67
CA ALA A 130 5.13 12.63 7.86
C ALA A 130 4.00 11.63 7.56
N ARG A 131 3.28 11.80 6.44
CA ARG A 131 2.27 10.83 5.97
C ARG A 131 2.87 9.47 5.69
N TYR A 132 4.00 9.42 4.99
CA TYR A 132 4.72 8.17 4.72
C TYR A 132 5.12 7.46 6.02
N LYS A 133 5.69 8.18 6.99
CA LYS A 133 6.03 7.59 8.29
C LYS A 133 4.79 7.06 9.01
N ASN A 134 3.67 7.78 8.95
CA ASN A 134 2.41 7.35 9.57
C ASN A 134 1.91 6.05 8.96
N ASP A 135 1.87 5.98 7.63
CA ASP A 135 1.40 4.80 6.91
C ASP A 135 2.35 3.61 7.13
N ARG A 136 3.67 3.85 7.15
CA ARG A 136 4.68 2.84 7.50
C ARG A 136 4.51 2.33 8.93
N HIS A 137 4.29 3.22 9.89
CA HIS A 137 4.05 2.88 11.28
C HIS A 137 2.80 1.98 11.40
N TYR A 138 1.70 2.35 10.74
CA TYR A 138 0.49 1.54 10.70
C TYR A 138 0.76 0.14 10.12
N GLN A 139 1.48 0.05 9.00
CA GLN A 139 1.87 -1.24 8.41
C GLN A 139 2.72 -2.08 9.37
N GLN A 140 3.67 -1.46 10.09
CA GLN A 140 4.48 -2.17 11.09
C GLN A 140 3.66 -2.65 12.28
N MET A 141 2.66 -1.89 12.72
CA MET A 141 1.72 -2.35 13.75
C MET A 141 0.91 -3.56 13.28
N GLN A 142 0.36 -3.53 12.07
CA GLN A 142 -0.38 -4.67 11.52
C GLN A 142 0.53 -5.89 11.33
N ALA A 143 1.75 -5.69 10.82
CA ALA A 143 2.73 -6.76 10.69
C ALA A 143 3.10 -7.35 12.06
N ASN A 144 3.27 -6.52 13.10
CA ASN A 144 3.57 -7.01 14.45
C ASN A 144 2.44 -7.90 15.01
N ARG A 145 1.17 -7.54 14.77
CA ARG A 145 0.02 -8.39 15.13
C ARG A 145 0.06 -9.74 14.42
N LEU A 146 0.34 -9.75 13.12
CA LEU A 146 0.42 -10.99 12.33
C LEU A 146 1.58 -11.87 12.75
N ILE A 147 2.77 -11.30 12.99
CA ILE A 147 3.94 -12.07 13.44
C ILE A 147 3.66 -12.67 14.83
N PHE A 148 3.04 -11.90 15.73
CA PHE A 148 2.61 -12.44 17.03
C PHE A 148 1.66 -13.62 16.86
N ALA A 149 0.69 -13.48 15.95
CA ALA A 149 -0.28 -14.53 15.72
C ALA A 149 0.36 -15.82 15.16
N HIS A 150 1.21 -15.69 14.14
CA HIS A 150 1.92 -16.85 13.58
C HIS A 150 2.84 -17.53 14.58
N ALA A 151 3.51 -16.76 15.44
CA ALA A 151 4.37 -17.36 16.44
C ALA A 151 3.58 -18.08 17.54
N THR A 152 2.44 -17.51 17.94
CA THR A 152 1.51 -18.17 18.85
C THR A 152 0.98 -19.47 18.27
N GLU A 153 0.59 -19.46 16.99
CA GLU A 153 0.19 -20.68 16.27
C GLU A 153 1.30 -21.72 16.27
N ALA A 154 2.53 -21.33 15.91
CA ALA A 154 3.68 -22.24 15.91
C ALA A 154 3.97 -22.84 17.29
N TYR A 155 3.74 -22.08 18.36
CA TYR A 155 3.92 -22.55 19.74
C TYR A 155 2.84 -23.54 20.17
N TYR A 156 1.55 -23.21 19.99
CA TYR A 156 0.43 -24.02 20.46
C TYR A 156 0.08 -25.17 19.52
N MET A 157 0.55 -25.13 18.27
CA MET A 157 0.23 -26.11 17.22
C MET A 157 1.49 -26.73 16.62
N PRO A 158 2.35 -27.40 17.43
CA PRO A 158 3.63 -27.93 16.97
C PRO A 158 3.47 -29.14 16.01
N HIS A 159 2.29 -29.76 16.00
CA HIS A 159 1.99 -30.94 15.19
C HIS A 159 1.03 -30.60 14.06
N PRO A 160 1.50 -30.32 12.83
CA PRO A 160 0.65 -29.85 11.74
C PRO A 160 -0.42 -30.87 11.31
N ASP A 161 -0.25 -32.14 11.67
CA ASP A 161 -1.14 -33.24 11.26
C ASP A 161 -2.34 -33.46 12.21
N LEU A 162 -2.38 -32.77 13.36
CA LEU A 162 -3.45 -32.92 14.35
C LEU A 162 -4.33 -31.66 14.41
N PRO A 163 -5.65 -31.81 14.61
CA PRO A 163 -6.50 -30.67 14.94
C PRO A 163 -6.12 -30.06 16.28
N HIS A 164 -5.97 -28.73 16.32
CA HIS A 164 -5.69 -27.97 17.53
C HIS A 164 -6.88 -27.07 17.89
N PRO A 165 -7.34 -27.05 19.14
CA PRO A 165 -8.37 -26.12 19.57
C PRO A 165 -7.82 -24.69 19.67
N CYS A 166 -8.71 -23.70 19.64
CA CYS A 166 -8.35 -22.32 19.95
C CYS A 166 -7.87 -22.21 21.41
N PRO A 167 -6.70 -21.61 21.68
CA PRO A 167 -6.21 -21.38 23.04
C PRO A 167 -6.98 -20.28 23.81
N VAL A 168 -7.90 -19.56 23.16
CA VAL A 168 -8.74 -18.55 23.82
C VAL A 168 -9.91 -19.21 24.54
N THR A 169 -10.02 -18.98 25.85
CA THR A 169 -11.11 -19.52 26.69
C THR A 169 -12.48 -19.19 26.13
N GLY A 170 -13.31 -20.22 25.95
CA GLY A 170 -14.68 -20.08 25.42
C GLY A 170 -14.78 -20.11 23.90
N CYS A 171 -13.66 -20.16 23.17
CA CYS A 171 -13.66 -20.39 21.73
C CYS A 171 -13.56 -21.89 21.41
N ASN A 172 -14.57 -22.44 20.72
CA ASN A 172 -14.63 -23.85 20.34
C ASN A 172 -14.07 -24.13 18.94
N ALA A 173 -13.39 -23.17 18.31
CA ALA A 173 -12.80 -23.35 16.98
C ALA A 173 -11.66 -24.37 17.02
N GLN A 174 -11.52 -25.14 15.94
CA GLN A 174 -10.45 -26.12 15.75
C GLN A 174 -9.75 -25.89 14.40
N PHE A 175 -8.43 -26.14 14.38
CA PHE A 175 -7.55 -25.82 13.26
C PHE A 175 -6.73 -27.05 12.89
N SER A 176 -6.78 -27.45 11.62
CA SER A 176 -6.10 -28.64 11.08
C SER A 176 -4.96 -28.30 10.12
N LYS A 177 -4.75 -27.00 9.83
CA LYS A 177 -3.70 -26.54 8.91
C LYS A 177 -2.98 -25.32 9.48
N PRO A 178 -1.68 -25.18 9.24
CA PRO A 178 -0.95 -23.96 9.55
C PRO A 178 -1.58 -22.72 8.89
N GLY A 179 -1.58 -21.60 9.61
CA GLY A 179 -2.17 -20.32 9.22
C GLY A 179 -3.66 -20.18 9.58
N GLN A 180 -4.39 -21.26 9.86
CA GLN A 180 -5.82 -21.16 10.15
C GLN A 180 -6.10 -20.45 11.47
N TRP A 181 -5.26 -20.66 12.49
CA TRP A 181 -5.42 -19.97 13.75
C TRP A 181 -5.07 -18.49 13.63
N ALA A 182 -4.00 -18.15 12.91
CA ALA A 182 -3.61 -16.76 12.69
C ALA A 182 -4.70 -15.96 11.96
N VAL A 183 -5.36 -16.57 10.96
CA VAL A 183 -6.55 -15.98 10.31
C VAL A 183 -7.66 -15.80 11.34
N HIS A 184 -8.08 -16.87 12.02
CA HIS A 184 -9.16 -16.81 13.01
C HIS A 184 -8.90 -15.75 14.11
N SER A 185 -7.68 -15.66 14.62
CA SER A 185 -7.28 -14.65 15.61
C SER A 185 -7.45 -13.23 15.07
N ALA A 186 -7.20 -12.99 13.79
CA ALA A 186 -7.41 -11.69 13.15
C ALA A 186 -8.91 -11.39 12.97
N GLU A 187 -9.71 -12.38 12.57
CA GLU A 187 -11.17 -12.22 12.38
C GLU A 187 -11.89 -11.92 13.70
N MET A 188 -11.48 -12.60 14.77
CA MET A 188 -12.07 -12.44 16.10
C MET A 188 -11.45 -11.29 16.91
N SER A 189 -10.46 -10.58 16.35
CA SER A 189 -9.70 -9.53 17.04
C SER A 189 -9.13 -10.00 18.39
N TYR A 190 -8.58 -11.23 18.42
CA TYR A 190 -7.94 -11.81 19.59
C TYR A 190 -6.50 -11.33 19.81
N ASP A 191 -6.08 -10.29 19.08
CA ASP A 191 -4.78 -9.66 19.27
C ASP A 191 -4.62 -9.15 20.71
N GLY A 192 -3.76 -9.84 21.47
CA GLY A 192 -3.49 -9.55 22.88
C GLY A 192 -4.51 -10.12 23.88
N VAL A 193 -5.47 -10.94 23.43
CA VAL A 193 -6.46 -11.60 24.30
C VAL A 193 -5.89 -12.87 24.93
N LEU A 194 -5.01 -13.58 24.22
CA LEU A 194 -4.16 -14.57 24.87
C LEU A 194 -3.29 -13.81 25.87
N GLY A 195 -3.40 -14.19 27.14
CA GLY A 195 -2.67 -13.53 28.23
C GLY A 195 -1.15 -13.66 28.08
N SER A 196 -0.46 -14.09 29.13
CA SER A 196 0.99 -14.27 29.06
C SER A 196 1.32 -15.48 28.18
N HIS A 197 1.80 -15.25 26.95
CA HIS A 197 2.31 -16.30 26.06
C HIS A 197 3.39 -17.10 26.79
N PRO A 198 3.33 -18.44 26.91
CA PRO A 198 4.20 -19.20 27.81
C PRO A 198 5.71 -19.06 27.54
N ASP A 199 6.10 -18.77 26.30
CA ASP A 199 7.47 -18.41 25.97
C ASP A 199 7.85 -17.00 26.48
N THR A 200 8.82 -16.94 27.39
CA THR A 200 9.29 -15.72 28.05
C THR A 200 9.97 -14.75 27.10
N ASP A 201 10.59 -15.22 26.01
CA ASP A 201 11.19 -14.35 25.01
C ASP A 201 10.11 -13.62 24.19
N PHE A 202 8.99 -14.27 23.93
CA PHE A 202 7.81 -13.64 23.32
C PHE A 202 7.19 -12.58 24.23
N GLN A 203 7.00 -12.92 25.51
CA GLN A 203 6.49 -11.98 26.51
C GLN A 203 7.37 -10.74 26.67
N ARG A 204 8.67 -10.85 26.40
CA ARG A 204 9.59 -9.72 26.45
C ARG A 204 9.61 -8.93 25.13
N THR A 205 9.79 -9.61 24.01
CA THR A 205 10.09 -8.98 22.71
C THR A 205 8.89 -8.20 22.15
N PHE A 206 7.68 -8.77 22.18
CA PHE A 206 6.50 -8.13 21.59
C PHE A 206 6.06 -6.87 22.34
N PRO A 207 5.97 -6.87 23.68
CA PRO A 207 5.68 -5.63 24.42
C PRO A 207 6.74 -4.55 24.20
N GLN A 208 8.04 -4.90 24.19
CA GLN A 208 9.09 -3.94 23.87
C GLN A 208 8.91 -3.35 22.46
N ARG A 209 8.63 -4.19 21.47
CA ARG A 209 8.35 -3.75 20.10
C ARG A 209 7.12 -2.84 20.03
N SER A 210 6.04 -3.18 20.72
CA SER A 210 4.82 -2.36 20.82
C SER A 210 5.10 -1.00 21.45
N VAL A 211 5.93 -0.93 22.50
CA VAL A 211 6.37 0.35 23.11
C VAL A 211 7.18 1.18 22.11
N LEU A 212 8.09 0.57 21.36
CA LEU A 212 8.87 1.26 20.33
C LEU A 212 7.99 1.79 19.20
N LEU A 213 7.06 0.97 18.70
CA LEU A 213 6.09 1.39 17.69
C LEU A 213 5.21 2.52 18.19
N LYS A 214 4.73 2.46 19.45
CA LYS A 214 3.97 3.55 20.06
C LYS A 214 4.77 4.86 20.11
N LYS A 215 6.04 4.82 20.55
CA LYS A 215 6.92 6.00 20.55
C LYS A 215 7.12 6.57 19.15
N GLU A 216 7.27 5.70 18.14
CA GLU A 216 7.38 6.14 16.74
C GLU A 216 6.09 6.81 16.25
N ARG A 217 4.93 6.23 16.56
CA ARG A 217 3.61 6.82 16.29
C ARG A 217 3.50 8.21 16.87
N ASP A 218 3.80 8.35 18.16
CA ASP A 218 3.62 9.59 18.90
C ASP A 218 4.53 10.69 18.30
N ARG A 219 5.76 10.36 17.90
CA ARG A 219 6.65 11.29 17.16
C ARG A 219 6.08 11.72 15.80
N VAL A 220 5.53 10.78 15.03
CA VAL A 220 4.92 11.09 13.72
C VAL A 220 3.66 11.94 13.90
N PHE A 221 2.88 11.65 14.94
CA PHE A 221 1.71 12.41 15.30
C PHE A 221 2.07 13.85 15.71
N ASP A 222 3.10 14.02 16.56
CA ASP A 222 3.62 15.34 16.92
C ASP A 222 4.13 16.11 15.69
N GLU A 223 4.82 15.44 14.77
CA GLU A 223 5.27 16.02 13.50
C GLU A 223 4.08 16.50 12.66
N LEU A 224 3.01 15.69 12.53
CA LEU A 224 1.79 16.08 11.84
C LEU A 224 1.09 17.24 12.56
N LEU A 225 0.85 17.16 13.88
CA LEU A 225 0.24 18.25 14.65
C LEU A 225 1.02 19.56 14.54
N SER A 226 2.35 19.50 14.47
CA SER A 226 3.17 20.69 14.24
C SER A 226 2.87 21.39 12.91
N MET A 227 2.37 20.66 11.90
CA MET A 227 1.96 21.22 10.61
C MET A 227 0.60 21.91 10.67
N GLN A 228 -0.28 21.56 11.61
CA GLN A 228 -1.52 22.33 11.82
C GLN A 228 -1.23 23.74 12.33
N LYS A 229 -0.06 23.93 12.96
CA LYS A 229 0.42 25.26 13.34
C LYS A 229 0.85 26.10 12.12
N TRP A 230 0.71 25.61 10.88
CA TRP A 230 0.97 26.39 9.67
C TRP A 230 -0.10 27.45 9.37
N GLY A 231 -1.06 27.63 10.27
CA GLY A 231 -1.99 28.76 10.30
C GLY A 231 -3.42 28.30 10.48
N GLU A 232 -4.23 29.14 11.10
CA GLU A 232 -5.68 28.94 11.23
C GLU A 232 -6.36 29.06 9.86
N GLU A 233 -7.56 28.49 9.73
CA GLU A 233 -8.37 28.64 8.51
C GLU A 233 -8.61 30.12 8.20
N GLY A 234 -8.37 30.51 6.94
CA GLY A 234 -8.46 31.91 6.51
C GLY A 234 -7.29 32.81 6.93
N SER A 235 -6.37 32.35 7.78
CA SER A 235 -5.21 33.16 8.19
C SER A 235 -4.23 33.36 7.03
N LYS A 236 -3.58 34.53 6.98
CA LYS A 236 -2.50 34.82 6.03
C LYS A 236 -1.40 33.77 6.08
N ARG A 237 -1.06 33.30 7.29
CA ARG A 237 -0.05 32.25 7.48
C ARG A 237 -0.42 30.94 6.78
N ARG A 238 -1.70 30.53 6.86
CA ARG A 238 -2.19 29.33 6.15
C ARG A 238 -2.15 29.55 4.64
N GLN A 239 -2.58 30.71 4.15
CA GLN A 239 -2.51 31.07 2.73
C GLN A 239 -1.06 31.02 2.22
N ASP A 240 -0.10 31.59 2.95
CA ASP A 240 1.32 31.56 2.58
C ASP A 240 1.86 30.12 2.53
N ALA A 241 1.48 29.27 3.50
CA ALA A 241 1.88 27.85 3.50
C ALA A 241 1.25 27.06 2.35
N GLU A 242 0.00 27.37 2.01
CA GLU A 242 -0.75 26.83 0.89
C GLU A 242 -0.11 27.20 -0.46
N GLU A 243 0.23 28.48 -0.66
CA GLU A 243 0.95 28.94 -1.85
C GLU A 243 2.34 28.30 -1.94
N ALA A 244 3.08 28.22 -0.83
CA ALA A 244 4.38 27.58 -0.82
C ALA A 244 4.30 26.09 -1.20
N PHE A 245 3.25 25.38 -0.77
CA PHE A 245 2.99 24.00 -1.17
C PHE A 245 2.73 23.91 -2.68
N VAL A 246 1.84 24.75 -3.21
CA VAL A 246 1.47 24.76 -4.64
C VAL A 246 2.69 25.11 -5.50
N HIS A 247 3.36 26.21 -5.20
CA HIS A 247 4.56 26.66 -5.89
C HIS A 247 5.64 25.58 -5.92
N GLN A 248 5.89 24.91 -4.80
CA GLN A 248 6.87 23.84 -4.76
C GLN A 248 6.51 22.69 -5.71
N ARG A 249 5.22 22.36 -5.84
CA ARG A 249 4.75 21.30 -6.74
C ARG A 249 4.81 21.70 -8.21
N GLU A 250 4.54 22.95 -8.54
CA GLU A 250 4.65 23.47 -9.92
C GLU A 250 6.08 23.40 -10.46
N HIS A 251 7.06 23.60 -9.57
CA HIS A 251 8.48 23.63 -9.92
C HIS A 251 9.21 22.33 -9.60
N ASP A 252 8.51 21.29 -9.17
CA ASP A 252 9.12 19.99 -8.88
C ASP A 252 9.35 19.24 -10.21
N PRO A 253 10.60 18.96 -10.61
CA PRO A 253 10.91 18.36 -11.91
C PRO A 253 10.34 16.93 -12.06
N LEU A 254 9.96 16.30 -10.95
CA LEU A 254 9.33 14.99 -10.91
C LEU A 254 7.81 15.10 -10.71
N TYR A 255 7.23 16.30 -10.77
CA TYR A 255 5.78 16.49 -10.83
C TYR A 255 5.30 16.26 -12.26
N THR A 256 5.02 14.99 -12.57
CA THR A 256 4.53 14.57 -13.89
C THR A 256 3.00 14.56 -13.99
N HIS A 257 2.30 15.15 -13.01
CA HIS A 257 0.84 15.16 -13.03
C HIS A 257 0.33 16.21 -14.03
N GLN A 258 -0.51 15.75 -14.97
CA GLN A 258 -1.17 16.60 -15.97
C GLN A 258 -2.27 17.52 -15.40
N LYS A 259 -2.35 17.66 -14.08
CA LYS A 259 -3.34 18.52 -13.41
C LYS A 259 -2.62 19.64 -12.67
N PRO A 260 -3.23 20.83 -12.57
CA PRO A 260 -2.75 21.88 -11.67
C PRO A 260 -2.53 21.30 -10.26
N PRO A 261 -1.47 21.71 -9.54
CA PRO A 261 -1.20 21.18 -8.20
C PRO A 261 -2.40 21.28 -7.25
N ARG A 262 -3.23 22.32 -7.38
CA ARG A 262 -4.46 22.49 -6.59
C ARG A 262 -5.57 21.47 -6.89
N GLU A 263 -5.47 20.72 -7.98
CA GLU A 263 -6.43 19.67 -8.32
C GLU A 263 -5.89 18.25 -8.03
N CYS A 264 -4.60 18.13 -7.71
CA CYS A 264 -4.00 16.84 -7.46
C CYS A 264 -4.53 16.22 -6.15
N ILE A 265 -4.54 14.88 -6.08
CA ILE A 265 -5.02 14.16 -4.89
C ILE A 265 -4.26 14.54 -3.62
N MET A 266 -2.99 14.93 -3.79
CA MET A 266 -2.13 15.29 -2.68
C MET A 266 -2.48 16.63 -2.07
N TRP A 267 -2.84 17.62 -2.89
CA TRP A 267 -3.40 18.86 -2.41
C TRP A 267 -4.70 18.64 -1.65
N ARG A 268 -5.61 17.83 -2.19
CA ARG A 268 -6.87 17.47 -1.50
C ARG A 268 -6.61 16.81 -0.14
N ARG A 269 -5.63 15.91 -0.05
CA ARG A 269 -5.21 15.29 1.21
C ARG A 269 -4.64 16.31 2.19
N TYR A 270 -3.81 17.23 1.71
CA TYR A 270 -3.25 18.32 2.51
C TYR A 270 -4.34 19.25 3.05
N GLN A 271 -5.28 19.68 2.20
CA GLN A 271 -6.43 20.50 2.59
C GLN A 271 -7.32 19.78 3.62
N THR A 272 -7.64 18.52 3.38
CA THR A 272 -8.43 17.71 4.32
C THR A 272 -7.74 17.61 5.68
N PHE A 273 -6.42 17.42 5.68
CA PHE A 273 -5.62 17.36 6.88
C PHE A 273 -5.63 18.68 7.68
N LEU A 274 -5.51 19.82 6.99
CA LEU A 274 -5.54 21.13 7.65
C LEU A 274 -6.92 21.46 8.21
N SER A 275 -8.00 21.14 7.49
CA SER A 275 -9.37 21.52 7.92
C SER A 275 -9.99 20.55 8.93
N ARG A 276 -9.67 19.25 8.89
CA ARG A 276 -10.26 18.25 9.83
C ARG A 276 -9.37 17.95 11.03
N GLY A 277 -8.14 18.41 11.01
CA GLY A 277 -7.13 17.99 11.97
C GLY A 277 -6.69 16.54 11.76
N VAL A 278 -5.97 15.97 12.73
CA VAL A 278 -5.55 14.57 12.68
C VAL A 278 -6.70 13.73 13.19
N VAL A 279 -7.42 13.08 12.29
CA VAL A 279 -8.40 12.05 12.65
C VAL A 279 -7.62 10.76 12.88
N ILE A 280 -7.66 10.25 14.11
CA ILE A 280 -7.02 9.01 14.56
C ILE A 280 -7.91 7.82 14.21
#